data_AF-A0A1V5GYL3-F1
#
_entry.id   AF-A0A1V5GYL3-F1
#
_cell.length_a   1.000
_cell.length_b   1.000
_cell.length_c   1.000
_cell.angle_alpha   90.00
_cell.angle_beta   90.00
_cell.angle_gamma   90.00
#
_symmetry.space_group_name_H-M   'P 1'
#
loop_
_entity.id
_entity.type
_entity.pdbx_description
1 polymer ?
#
loop_
_entity_poly.entity_id
_entity_poly.type
_entity_poly.pdbx_seq_one_letter_code
_entity_poly.pdbx_strand_id
1 'polypeptide(L)'
;MVTIVGGVLADLPLVQAAEFSFLLALPTLGMATAYEAVGSRGELLAYVGPAELTVGLVVSGVVAALSVRGLVRWLTGHGLWPFGVYRIGLAAVVLWLLGR
;
A
#
# COMPACT_ATOMS: atom_id res chain seq x y z
N MET A 1 -0.08 -4.53 6.61
CA MET A 1 -0.52 -4.86 7.99
C MET A 1 0.46 -5.73 8.73
N VAL A 2 1.16 -6.67 8.08
CA VAL A 2 2.14 -7.55 8.77
C VAL A 2 3.16 -6.75 9.59
N THR A 3 3.76 -5.72 8.99
CA THR A 3 4.73 -4.82 9.64
C THR A 3 4.13 -3.97 10.76
N ILE A 4 2.93 -3.43 10.58
CA ILE A 4 2.24 -2.62 11.61
C ILE A 4 1.87 -3.50 12.81
N VAL A 5 1.25 -4.66 12.56
CA VAL A 5 0.90 -5.62 13.62
C VAL A 5 2.16 -6.15 14.29
N GLY A 6 3.21 -6.47 13.53
CA GLY A 6 4.50 -6.86 14.08
C GLY A 6 5.12 -5.78 14.98
N GLY A 7 5.00 -4.50 14.61
CA GLY A 7 5.41 -3.39 15.46
C GLY A 7 4.61 -3.29 16.75
N VAL A 8 3.29 -3.45 16.69
CA VAL A 8 2.43 -3.46 17.89
C VAL A 8 2.73 -4.67 18.79
N LEU A 9 3.03 -5.83 18.21
CA LEU A 9 3.49 -7.01 18.97
C LEU A 9 4.86 -6.81 19.62
N ALA A 10 5.68 -5.90 19.08
CA ALA A 10 6.94 -5.45 19.65
C ALA A 10 6.76 -4.25 20.61
N ASP A 11 5.54 -4.02 21.11
CA ASP A 11 5.17 -2.99 22.09
C ASP A 11 5.26 -1.54 21.57
N LEU A 12 5.27 -1.34 20.25
CA LEU A 12 5.14 0.00 19.67
C LEU A 12 3.69 0.47 19.69
N PRO A 13 3.42 1.75 20.02
CA PRO A 13 2.08 2.30 19.89
C PRO A 13 1.66 2.31 18.42
N LEU A 14 0.36 2.09 18.19
CA LEU A 14 -0.21 1.85 16.86
C LEU A 14 0.21 2.88 15.80
N VAL A 15 0.26 4.16 16.18
CA VAL A 15 0.65 5.25 15.30
C VAL A 15 2.14 5.15 14.92
N GLN A 16 3.03 4.90 15.88
CA GLN A 16 4.46 4.75 15.62
C GLN A 16 4.76 3.49 14.80
N ALA A 17 4.05 2.38 15.05
CA ALA A 17 4.16 1.17 14.23
C ALA A 17 3.75 1.42 12.78
N ALA A 18 2.73 2.26 12.54
CA ALA A 18 2.32 2.66 11.21
C ALA A 18 3.35 3.58 10.53
N GLU A 19 3.88 4.58 11.23
CA GLU A 19 4.94 5.46 10.72
C GLU A 19 6.20 4.67 10.35
N PHE A 20 6.64 3.76 11.21
CA PHE A 20 7.74 2.85 10.93
C PHE A 20 7.47 2.03 9.66
N SER A 21 6.27 1.45 9.53
CA SER A 21 5.90 0.68 8.34
C SER A 21 5.91 1.54 7.06
N PHE A 22 5.57 2.83 7.14
CA PHE A 22 5.64 3.73 5.98
C PHE A 22 7.08 4.08 5.62
N LEU A 23 7.92 4.37 6.61
CA LEU A 23 9.34 4.62 6.40
C LEU A 23 10.04 3.39 5.81
N LEU A 24 9.70 2.19 6.28
CA LEU A 24 10.22 0.93 5.75
C LEU A 24 9.74 0.65 4.32
N ALA A 25 8.54 1.10 3.95
CA ALA A 25 8.01 0.93 2.61
C ALA A 25 8.81 1.71 1.55
N LEU A 26 9.37 2.87 1.90
CA LEU A 26 10.15 3.71 0.97
C LEU A 26 11.34 2.97 0.34
N PRO A 27 12.29 2.39 1.09
CA PRO A 27 13.39 1.65 0.50
C PRO A 27 12.94 0.33 -0.11
N THR A 28 12.02 -0.39 0.52
CA THR A 28 11.64 -1.74 0.07
C THR A 28 10.83 -1.72 -1.22
N LEU A 29 9.73 -0.95 -1.26
CA LEU A 29 8.92 -0.80 -2.46
C LEU A 29 9.63 0.06 -3.50
N GLY A 30 10.36 1.10 -3.09
CA GLY A 30 11.13 1.93 -4.02
C GLY A 30 12.15 1.11 -4.80
N MET A 31 12.90 0.23 -4.13
CA MET A 31 13.83 -0.68 -4.80
C MET A 31 13.11 -1.72 -5.66
N ALA A 32 12.02 -2.33 -5.16
CA ALA A 32 11.26 -3.30 -5.94
C ALA A 32 10.70 -2.69 -7.23
N THR A 33 10.09 -1.50 -7.15
CA THR A 33 9.58 -0.77 -8.30
C THR A 33 10.69 -0.37 -9.27
N ALA A 34 11.84 0.09 -8.78
CA ALA A 34 12.97 0.43 -9.65
C ALA A 34 13.52 -0.81 -10.39
N TYR A 35 13.65 -1.93 -9.69
CA TYR A 35 14.09 -3.19 -10.28
C TYR A 35 13.13 -3.66 -11.39
N GLU A 36 11.83 -3.65 -11.11
CA GLU A 36 10.81 -4.09 -12.06
C GLU A 36 10.62 -3.11 -13.23
N ALA A 37 10.77 -1.81 -12.99
CA ALA A 37 10.75 -0.79 -14.05
C ALA A 37 11.89 -0.95 -15.06
N VAL A 38 13.06 -1.43 -14.62
CA VAL A 38 14.19 -1.73 -15.52
C VAL A 38 13.96 -3.06 -16.24
N GLY A 39 13.50 -4.09 -15.53
CA GLY A 39 13.27 -5.43 -16.09
C GLY A 39 12.16 -5.46 -17.16
N SER A 40 11.08 -4.72 -16.94
CA SER A 40 9.88 -4.75 -17.80
C SER A 40 9.72 -3.51 -18.67
N ARG A 41 10.80 -2.72 -18.85
CA ARG A 41 10.76 -1.41 -19.53
C ARG A 41 10.18 -1.47 -20.95
N GLY A 42 10.52 -2.53 -21.69
CA GLY A 42 10.06 -2.73 -23.06
C GLY A 42 8.55 -2.93 -23.17
N GLU A 43 7.99 -3.78 -22.30
CA GLU A 43 6.54 -4.05 -22.26
C GLU A 43 5.76 -2.85 -21.71
N LEU A 44 6.27 -2.20 -20.68
CA LEU A 44 5.65 -1.01 -20.08
C LEU A 44 5.45 0.10 -21.12
N LEU A 45 6.47 0.36 -21.95
CA LEU A 45 6.40 1.38 -22.99
C LEU A 45 5.54 0.95 -24.19
N ALA A 46 5.49 -0.34 -24.50
CA ALA A 46 4.73 -0.85 -25.63
C ALA A 46 3.20 -0.90 -25.37
N TYR A 47 2.78 -1.26 -24.14
CA TYR A 47 1.37 -1.44 -23.81
C TYR A 47 0.72 -0.23 -23.14
N VAL A 48 1.48 0.52 -22.34
CA VAL A 48 0.93 1.63 -21.55
C VAL A 48 1.23 2.97 -22.19
N GLY A 49 2.49 3.17 -22.63
CA GLY A 49 2.96 4.45 -23.16
C GLY A 49 3.55 5.37 -22.08
N PRO A 50 4.50 6.26 -22.44
CA PRO A 50 5.23 7.09 -21.49
C PRO A 50 4.37 8.19 -20.84
N ALA A 51 3.31 8.66 -21.51
CA ALA A 51 2.44 9.72 -20.97
C ALA A 51 1.50 9.16 -19.90
N GLU A 52 0.94 7.99 -20.13
CA GLU A 52 0.04 7.28 -19.24
C GLU A 52 0.77 6.82 -17.98
N LEU A 53 2.01 6.32 -18.13
CA LEU A 53 2.88 5.96 -17.01
C LEU A 53 3.21 7.17 -16.13
N THR A 54 3.54 8.31 -16.73
CA THR A 54 3.89 9.51 -15.95
C THR A 54 2.68 10.09 -15.22
N VAL A 55 1.51 10.13 -15.86
CA VAL A 55 0.25 10.54 -15.21
C VAL A 55 -0.10 9.58 -14.07
N GLY A 56 -0.04 8.26 -14.31
CA GLY A 56 -0.30 7.25 -13.29
C GLY A 56 0.64 7.38 -12.08
N LEU A 57 1.93 7.60 -12.32
CA LEU A 57 2.93 7.80 -11.28
C LEU A 57 2.64 9.05 -10.43
N VAL A 58 2.32 10.17 -11.07
CA VAL A 58 2.03 11.43 -10.37
C VAL A 58 0.74 11.32 -9.56
N VAL A 59 -0.34 10.83 -10.18
CA VAL A 59 -1.65 10.71 -9.53
C VAL A 59 -1.57 9.74 -8.35
N SER A 60 -0.95 8.56 -8.53
CA SER A 60 -0.76 7.61 -7.43
C SER A 60 0.11 8.16 -6.31
N GLY A 61 1.17 8.92 -6.61
CA GLY A 61 2.01 9.58 -5.61
C GLY A 61 1.24 10.61 -4.77
N VAL A 62 0.42 11.45 -5.42
CA VAL A 62 -0.42 12.44 -4.72
C VAL A 62 -1.45 11.74 -3.84
N VAL A 63 -2.16 10.76 -4.39
CA VAL A 63 -3.18 10.01 -3.65
C VAL A 63 -2.55 9.27 -2.48
N ALA A 64 -1.39 8.64 -2.67
CA ALA A 64 -0.66 7.96 -1.59
C ALA A 64 -0.31 8.93 -0.46
N ALA A 65 0.22 10.12 -0.76
CA ALA A 65 0.55 11.11 0.26
C ALA A 65 -0.69 11.57 1.05
N LEU A 66 -1.83 11.76 0.38
CA LEU A 66 -3.11 12.07 1.03
C LEU A 66 -3.62 10.91 1.90
N SER A 67 -3.55 9.68 1.39
CA SER A 67 -3.98 8.48 2.11
C SER A 67 -3.14 8.22 3.36
N VAL A 68 -1.82 8.43 3.31
CA VAL A 68 -0.94 8.28 4.48
C VAL A 68 -1.35 9.27 5.57
N ARG A 69 -1.52 10.55 5.22
CA ARG A 69 -1.98 11.58 6.18
C ARG A 69 -3.34 11.24 6.77
N GLY A 70 -4.28 10.79 5.93
CA GLY A 70 -5.61 10.36 6.36
C GLY A 70 -5.56 9.17 7.31
N LEU A 71 -4.76 8.15 6.99
CA LEU A 71 -4.63 6.96 7.80
C LEU A 71 -4.02 7.27 9.18
N VAL A 72 -2.91 8.02 9.23
CA VAL A 72 -2.27 8.38 10.50
C VAL A 72 -3.25 9.15 11.40
N ARG A 73 -4.00 10.11 10.83
CA ARG A 73 -5.03 10.85 11.57
C ARG A 73 -6.20 9.98 12.02
N TRP A 74 -6.52 8.91 11.29
CA TRP A 74 -7.56 7.97 11.70
C TRP A 74 -7.09 7.06 12.84
N LEU A 75 -5.84 6.59 12.77
CA LEU A 75 -5.24 5.68 13.75
C LEU A 75 -5.06 6.28 15.15
N THR A 76 -5.06 7.61 15.28
CA THR A 76 -5.01 8.28 16.59
C THR A 76 -6.30 8.15 17.39
N GLY A 77 -7.45 7.96 16.71
CA GLY A 77 -8.76 7.83 17.37
C GLY A 77 -9.42 6.47 17.19
N HIS A 78 -9.00 5.67 16.21
CA HIS A 78 -9.61 4.39 15.86
C HIS A 78 -8.53 3.30 15.71
N GLY A 79 -8.79 2.10 16.23
CA GLY A 79 -7.90 0.95 16.06
C GLY A 79 -8.07 0.27 14.70
N LEU A 80 -7.19 -0.67 14.33
CA LEU A 80 -7.16 -1.33 13.02
C LEU A 80 -8.38 -2.24 12.69
N TRP A 81 -9.35 -2.38 13.58
CA TRP A 81 -10.43 -3.35 13.48
C TRP A 81 -11.26 -3.27 12.17
N PRO A 82 -11.72 -2.08 11.70
CA PRO A 82 -12.44 -1.95 10.43
C PRO A 82 -11.65 -2.45 9.21
N PHE A 83 -10.33 -2.29 9.20
CA PHE A 83 -9.49 -2.81 8.13
C PHE A 83 -9.42 -4.34 8.11
N GLY A 84 -9.47 -4.97 9.28
CA GLY A 84 -9.57 -6.43 9.41
C GLY A 84 -10.88 -6.95 8.80
N VAL A 85 -12.02 -6.37 9.22
CA VAL A 85 -13.34 -6.73 8.71
C VAL A 85 -13.45 -6.52 7.19
N TYR A 86 -12.95 -5.39 6.69
CA TYR A 86 -12.91 -5.10 5.26
C TYR A 86 -12.19 -6.20 4.47
N ARG A 87 -11.04 -6.68 4.96
CA ARG A 87 -10.26 -7.73 4.28
C ARG A 87 -10.99 -9.09 4.27
N ILE A 88 -11.65 -9.47 5.35
CA ILE A 88 -12.43 -10.72 5.39
C ILE A 88 -13.62 -10.66 4.44
N GLY A 89 -14.35 -9.53 4.42
CA GLY A 89 -15.43 -9.30 3.46
C GLY A 89 -14.94 -9.34 2.01
N LEU A 90 -13.85 -8.65 1.70
CA LEU A 90 -13.24 -8.66 0.38
C LEU A 90 -12.79 -10.06 -0.03
N ALA A 91 -12.17 -10.81 0.88
CA ALA A 91 -11.75 -12.19 0.63
C ALA A 91 -12.94 -13.09 0.28
N ALA A 92 -14.08 -12.95 0.98
CA ALA A 92 -15.30 -13.69 0.66
C ALA A 92 -15.84 -13.33 -0.72
N VAL A 93 -15.83 -12.05 -1.08
CA VAL A 93 -16.24 -11.57 -2.42
C VAL A 93 -15.34 -12.12 -3.51
N VAL A 94 -14.02 -12.08 -3.33
CA VAL A 94 -13.04 -12.63 -4.28
C VAL A 94 -13.19 -14.14 -4.42
N LEU A 95 -13.41 -14.87 -3.33
CA LEU A 95 -13.64 -16.31 -3.36
C LEU A 95 -14.92 -16.66 -4.13
N TRP A 96 -16.00 -15.91 -3.89
CA TRP A 96 -17.22 -16.02 -4.69
C TRP A 96 -16.98 -15.64 -6.15
N LEU A 97 -16.08 -14.69 -6.43
CA LEU A 97 -15.71 -14.31 -7.79
C LEU A 97 -14.96 -15.39 -8.55
N LEU A 98 -14.09 -16.13 -7.88
CA LEU A 98 -13.27 -17.18 -8.47
C LEU A 98 -14.01 -18.52 -8.61
N GLY A 99 -14.98 -18.77 -7.73
CA GLY A 99 -15.75 -20.02 -7.70
C GLY A 99 -16.94 -20.05 -8.66
N ARG A 100 -17.17 -18.99 -9.43
CA ARG A 100 -18.13 -18.98 -10.55
C ARG A 100 -17.40 -19.20 -11.87
#